data_AF-A0A3D1IW50-F1
#
_entry.id   AF-A0A3D1IW50-F1
#
_cell.length_a   1.000
_cell.length_b   1.000
_cell.length_c   1.000
_cell.angle_alpha   90.00
_cell.angle_beta   90.00
_cell.angle_gamma   90.00
#
_symmetry.space_group_name_H-M   'P 1'
#
loop_
_entity.id
_entity.type
_entity.pdbx_description
1 polymer ?
#
loop_
_entity_poly.entity_id
_entity_poly.type
_entity_poly.pdbx_seq_one_letter_code
_entity_poly.pdbx_strand_id
1 'polypeptide(L)' 'MKMGKLEAPDTHYLSGAEGWMELGDLPSALAELELISEPFHNHYDVLQVRWHILNRMEDWEDCLRISRQMIEANP' A
#
# COMPACT_ATOMS: atom_id res chain seq x y z
N MET A 1 -1.53 -1.60 -17.32
CA MET A 1 -2.16 -0.28 -17.61
C MET A 1 -1.42 0.73 -16.75
N LYS A 2 -0.89 1.84 -17.30
CA LYS A 2 -0.32 2.90 -16.46
C LYS A 2 -1.48 3.51 -15.68
N MET A 3 -1.59 3.19 -14.38
CA MET A 3 -2.55 3.87 -13.52
C MET A 3 -2.20 5.36 -13.47
N GLY A 4 -3.22 6.20 -13.43
CA GLY A 4 -3.06 7.64 -13.30
C GLY A 4 -2.36 8.00 -11.99
N LYS A 5 -1.99 9.27 -11.87
CA LYS A 5 -1.47 9.82 -10.62
C LYS A 5 -2.53 9.71 -9.52
N LEU A 6 -2.12 9.35 -8.30
CA LEU A 6 -2.96 9.48 -7.11
C LEU A 6 -3.31 10.96 -6.88
N GLU A 7 -4.58 11.22 -6.60
CA GLU A 7 -5.08 12.55 -6.24
C GLU A 7 -5.80 12.50 -4.89
N ALA A 8 -6.24 13.64 -4.36
CA ALA A 8 -7.09 13.64 -3.18
C ALA A 8 -8.46 13.00 -3.53
N PRO A 9 -9.04 12.16 -2.66
CA PRO A 9 -8.62 11.89 -1.28
C PRO A 9 -7.58 10.76 -1.12
N ASP A 10 -7.29 9.97 -2.14
CA ASP A 10 -6.42 8.78 -2.06
C ASP A 10 -5.00 9.11 -1.54
N THR A 11 -4.47 10.29 -1.90
CA THR A 11 -3.19 10.78 -1.36
C THR A 11 -3.21 11.02 0.16
N HIS A 12 -4.36 11.38 0.74
CA HIS A 12 -4.50 11.54 2.19
C HIS A 12 -4.53 10.20 2.90
N TYR A 13 -5.23 9.21 2.35
CA TYR A 13 -5.26 7.86 2.91
C TYR A 13 -3.88 7.19 2.84
N LEU A 14 -3.14 7.36 1.73
CA LEU A 14 -1.78 6.86 1.63
C LEU A 14 -0.86 7.49 2.70
N SER A 15 -0.92 8.82 2.86
CA SER A 15 -0.15 9.52 3.90
C SER A 15 -0.58 9.13 5.32
N GLY A 16 -1.88 8.88 5.55
CA GLY A 16 -2.39 8.38 6.82
C GLY A 16 -1.85 6.99 7.15
N ALA A 17 -1.80 6.09 6.16
CA ALA A 17 -1.26 4.74 6.33
C ALA A 17 0.22 4.76 6.70
N GLU A 18 1.01 5.63 6.06
CA GLU A 18 2.42 5.85 6.41
C GLU A 18 2.56 6.36 7.86
N GLY A 19 1.72 7.32 8.27
CA GLY A 19 1.71 7.83 9.64
C GLY A 19 1.39 6.77 10.69
N TRP A 20 0.36 5.94 10.46
CA TRP A 20 0.03 4.82 11.34
C TRP A 20 1.17 3.79 11.40
N MET A 21 1.80 3.49 10.27
CA MET A 21 2.94 2.58 10.20
C MET A 21 4.14 3.11 11.00
N GLU A 22 4.42 4.41 10.94
CA GLU A 22 5.48 5.05 11.74
C GLU A 22 5.23 4.97 13.24
N LEU A 23 3.96 5.03 13.66
CA LEU A 23 3.54 4.84 15.05
C LEU A 23 3.53 3.36 15.48
N GLY A 24 3.71 2.43 14.55
CA GLY A 24 3.68 0.98 14.79
C GLY A 24 2.28 0.38 14.85
N ASP A 25 1.24 1.15 14.57
CA ASP A 25 -0.14 0.64 14.47
C ASP A 25 -0.40 0.09 13.06
N LEU A 26 0.14 -1.11 12.82
CA LEU A 26 0.07 -1.79 11.52
C LEU A 26 -1.37 -2.14 11.09
N PRO A 27 -2.28 -2.60 11.98
CA PRO A 27 -3.69 -2.80 11.63
C PRO A 27 -4.39 -1.53 11.15
N SER A 28 -4.18 -0.39 11.83
CA SER A 28 -4.76 0.89 11.40
C SER A 28 -4.15 1.35 10.07
N ALA A 29 -2.85 1.12 9.85
CA ALA A 29 -2.21 1.41 8.58
C ALA A 29 -2.83 0.63 7.41
N LEU A 30 -3.11 -0.68 7.60
CA LEU A 30 -3.81 -1.47 6.58
C LEU A 30 -5.24 -0.97 6.36
N ALA A 31 -5.98 -0.70 7.44
CA ALA A 31 -7.35 -0.20 7.34
C ALA A 31 -7.43 1.13 6.57
N GLU A 32 -6.44 2.00 6.74
CA GLU A 32 -6.33 3.25 5.99
C GLU A 32 -6.09 3.01 4.49
N LEU A 33 -5.24 2.05 4.12
CA LEU A 33 -5.04 1.68 2.71
C LEU A 33 -6.31 1.13 2.05
N GLU A 34 -7.20 0.48 2.79
CA GLU A 34 -8.48 0.01 2.26
C GLU A 34 -9.46 1.15 1.92
N LEU A 35 -9.22 2.38 2.39
CA LEU A 35 -10.00 3.57 2.03
C LEU A 35 -9.62 4.13 0.66
N ILE A 36 -8.45 3.76 0.11
CA ILE A 36 -8.03 4.15 -1.23
C ILE A 36 -8.98 3.54 -2.25
N SER A 37 -9.32 4.30 -3.29
CA SER A 37 -10.19 3.84 -4.37
C SER A 37 -9.64 2.57 -5.03
N GLU A 38 -10.50 1.57 -5.26
CA GLU A 38 -10.15 0.25 -5.81
C GLU A 38 -9.24 0.29 -7.05
N PRO A 39 -9.42 1.21 -8.03
CA PRO A 39 -8.52 1.29 -9.19
C PRO A 39 -7.05 1.57 -8.84
N PHE A 40 -6.77 2.13 -7.65
CA PHE A 40 -5.42 2.46 -7.18
C PHE A 40 -4.84 1.44 -6.20
N HIS A 41 -5.55 0.36 -5.84
CA HIS A 41 -5.02 -0.67 -4.93
C HIS A 41 -3.76 -1.36 -5.47
N ASN A 42 -3.63 -1.42 -6.79
CA ASN A 42 -2.45 -1.95 -7.47
C ASN A 42 -1.45 -0.85 -7.87
N HIS A 43 -1.68 0.40 -7.49
CA HIS A 43 -0.74 1.49 -7.74
C HIS A 43 0.56 1.22 -6.99
N TYR A 44 1.70 1.48 -7.63
CA TYR A 44 3.02 1.12 -7.10
C TYR A 44 3.25 1.68 -5.69
N ASP A 45 2.95 2.96 -5.46
CA ASP A 45 3.11 3.62 -4.16
C ASP A 45 2.25 2.95 -3.06
N VAL A 46 1.01 2.54 -3.41
CA VAL A 46 0.10 1.84 -2.48
C VAL A 46 0.62 0.45 -2.15
N LEU A 47 1.08 -0.29 -3.17
CA LEU A 47 1.69 -1.60 -3.00
C LEU A 47 2.97 -1.52 -2.16
N GLN A 48 3.77 -0.47 -2.31
CA GLN A 48 5.01 -0.28 -1.54
C GLN A 48 4.71 -0.08 -0.05
N VAL A 49 3.75 0.78 0.30
CA VAL A 49 3.35 0.97 1.71
C VAL A 49 2.74 -0.32 2.27
N ARG A 50 1.85 -0.98 1.51
CA ARG A 50 1.26 -2.27 1.91
C ARG A 50 2.34 -3.32 2.19
N TRP A 51 3.35 -3.42 1.32
CA TRP A 51 4.49 -4.33 1.49
C TRP A 51 5.27 -4.04 2.78
N HIS A 52 5.57 -2.77 3.08
CA HIS A 52 6.28 -2.40 4.31
C HIS A 52 5.51 -2.75 5.57
N ILE A 53 4.19 -2.57 5.57
CA ILE A 53 3.32 -2.95 6.68
C ILE A 53 3.37 -4.47 6.90
N LEU A 54 3.14 -5.26 5.85
CA LEU A 54 3.16 -6.72 5.90
C LEU A 54 4.54 -7.25 6.34
N ASN A 55 5.63 -6.64 5.88
CA ASN A 55 6.98 -7.01 6.27
C ASN A 55 7.21 -6.80 7.77
N ARG A 56 6.66 -5.73 8.36
CA ARG A 56 6.73 -5.49 9.81
C ARG A 56 5.80 -6.41 10.61
N MET A 57 4.74 -6.92 9.98
CA MET A 57 3.86 -7.94 10.57
C MET A 57 4.43 -9.37 10.43
N GLU A 58 5.56 -9.53 9.74
CA GLU A 58 6.14 -10.84 9.39
C GLU A 58 5.23 -11.70 8.51
N ASP A 59 4.34 -11.08 7.73
CA ASP A 59 3.50 -11.76 6.74
C ASP A 59 4.25 -11.95 5.43
N TRP A 60 5.13 -12.95 5.43
CA TRP A 60 6.06 -13.20 4.32
C TRP A 60 5.37 -13.67 3.04
N GLU A 61 4.25 -14.38 3.16
CA GLU A 61 3.50 -14.88 2.01
C GLU A 61 2.89 -13.71 1.23
N ASP A 62 2.24 -12.78 1.92
CA ASP A 62 1.68 -11.60 1.28
C ASP A 62 2.76 -10.63 0.82
N CYS A 63 3.88 -10.50 1.53
CA CYS A 63 5.04 -9.73 1.04
C CYS A 63 5.49 -10.23 -0.34
N LEU A 64 5.67 -11.55 -0.51
CA LEU A 64 6.09 -12.12 -1.79
C LEU A 64 5.06 -11.86 -2.90
N ARG A 65 3.77 -12.00 -2.59
CA ARG A 65 2.68 -11.73 -3.53
C ARG A 65 2.71 -10.27 -4.00
N ILE A 66 2.82 -9.31 -3.08
CA ILE A 66 2.88 -7.88 -3.39
C ILE A 66 4.15 -7.55 -4.19
N SER A 67 5.31 -8.10 -3.84
CA SER A 67 6.55 -7.86 -4.61
C SER A 67 6.43 -8.30 -6.07
N ARG A 68 5.75 -9.41 -6.35
CA ARG A 68 5.48 -9.85 -7.73
C ARG A 68 4.58 -8.87 -8.47
N GLN A 69 3.52 -8.39 -7.82
CA GLN A 69 2.63 -7.38 -8.40
C GLN A 69 3.38 -6.07 -8.72
N MET A 70 4.30 -5.64 -7.85
CA MET A 70 5.12 -4.45 -8.10
C MET A 70 6.01 -4.61 -9.34
N ILE A 71 6.64 -5.78 -9.53
CA ILE A 71 7.45 -6.10 -10.72
C ILE A 71 6.58 -6.10 -11.98
N GLU A 72 5.36 -6.63 -11.93
CA GLU A 72 4.44 -6.62 -13.07
C GLU A 72 3.93 -5.22 -13.42
N ALA A 73 3.71 -4.37 -12.41
CA ALA A 73 3.23 -3.01 -12.58
C ALA A 73 4.31 -2.05 -13.08
N ASN A 74 5.59 -2.31 -12.78
CA ASN A 74 6.74 -1.49 -13.16
C ASN A 74 7.99 -2.37 -13.42
N PRO A 75 8.03 -3.11 -14.55
CA PRO A 75 9.13 -4.03 -14.88
C PRO A 75 10.43 -3.30 -15.26
#